data_AF-A0A5B7YFF7-F1
#
_entry.id   AF-A0A5B7YFF7-F1
#
_cell.length_a   1.000
_cell.length_b   1.000
_cell.length_c   1.000
_cell.angle_alpha   90.00
_cell.angle_beta   90.00
_cell.angle_gamma   90.00
#
_symmetry.space_group_name_H-M   'P 1'
#
loop_
_entity.id
_entity.type
_entity.pdbx_description
1 polymer ?
#
loop_
_entity_poly.entity_id
_entity_poly.type
_entity_poly.pdbx_seq_one_letter_code
_entity_poly.pdbx_strand_id
1 'polypeptide(L)'
;MKLCLSILCTFCFLYGKSALAESDNLSAAAADVAGKKICDRLQHRFRGLQHKKENGDEAYIGTLWIHSCDVAYDESQQNTMTLSLGINGWRWLDREKDVLGADYSTDEFARFEVDVDLTGEVITQYEPQSKRLALWFKPLNSPEVDFKASGDVDIDKESMWGSALAGAATLVGQSPDTIADEKLAQKGEQRFMDKIAEGFSAAIDFCSGKVVSELGQPDQKKLLGKLDTKQTPDFKNVDLAPSTFLLFGPYGEQSPALNLVLRQDKSDNFQSKLVCVDDAVKLAKAYMAGSDRTPDVPSVEMIRKDAENGDISLTGKSQNCPVVAMFASDKNVKKHAAFKFKVQDNDDPKPLAVCN
;
A
#
# COMPACT_ATOMS: atom_id res chain seq x y z
N MET A 1 83.82 -14.87 -24.80
CA MET A 1 83.00 -15.93 -24.18
C MET A 1 82.21 -15.31 -23.04
N LYS A 2 80.87 -15.38 -23.08
CA LYS A 2 79.83 -14.86 -22.13
C LYS A 2 79.71 -13.32 -22.07
N LEU A 3 78.66 -12.60 -22.50
CA LEU A 3 77.21 -12.81 -22.75
C LEU A 3 76.37 -13.05 -21.47
N CYS A 4 75.58 -12.01 -21.10
CA CYS A 4 74.25 -11.99 -20.45
C CYS A 4 74.09 -10.72 -19.58
N LEU A 5 72.94 -10.07 -19.43
CA LEU A 5 71.65 -10.04 -20.14
C LEU A 5 70.86 -8.91 -19.45
N SER A 6 70.38 -7.92 -20.20
CA SER A 6 69.46 -6.89 -19.69
C SER A 6 68.07 -7.50 -19.49
N ILE A 7 67.55 -7.48 -18.27
CA ILE A 7 66.16 -7.86 -17.98
C ILE A 7 65.35 -6.57 -17.81
N LEU A 8 64.55 -6.27 -18.83
CA LEU A 8 63.48 -5.28 -18.76
C LEU A 8 62.41 -5.76 -17.77
N CYS A 9 62.06 -4.87 -16.85
CA CYS A 9 60.97 -5.06 -15.90
C CYS A 9 59.64 -4.70 -16.60
N THR A 10 58.97 -5.71 -17.16
CA THR A 10 57.61 -5.58 -17.69
C THR A 10 56.62 -5.62 -16.51
N PHE A 11 56.17 -4.45 -16.06
CA PHE A 11 55.01 -4.31 -15.19
C PHE A 11 53.76 -4.79 -15.96
N CYS A 12 53.32 -6.03 -15.70
CA CYS A 12 52.00 -6.49 -16.08
C CYS A 12 50.95 -5.80 -15.19
N PHE A 13 50.41 -4.69 -15.66
CA PHE A 13 49.09 -4.24 -15.25
C PHE A 13 48.08 -5.31 -15.68
N LEU A 14 47.77 -6.24 -14.78
CA LEU A 14 46.56 -7.05 -14.85
C LEU A 14 45.37 -6.10 -14.64
N TYR A 15 44.96 -5.42 -15.70
CA TYR A 15 43.60 -4.88 -15.80
C TYR A 15 42.66 -6.09 -15.71
N GLY A 16 42.18 -6.38 -14.50
CA GLY A 16 41.02 -7.21 -14.31
C GLY A 16 39.90 -6.60 -15.14
N LYS A 17 39.58 -7.24 -16.27
CA LYS A 17 38.33 -6.99 -16.96
C LYS A 17 37.24 -7.41 -15.97
N SER A 18 36.71 -6.44 -15.24
CA SER A 18 35.42 -6.57 -14.57
C SER A 18 34.49 -7.21 -15.60
N ALA A 19 33.79 -8.27 -15.20
CA ALA A 19 32.78 -8.92 -16.03
C ALA A 19 31.70 -7.88 -16.36
N LEU A 20 31.89 -7.18 -17.48
CA LEU A 20 30.83 -6.45 -18.16
C LEU A 20 29.92 -7.55 -18.71
N ALA A 21 29.02 -8.05 -17.88
CA ALA A 21 27.80 -8.64 -18.40
C ALA A 21 27.24 -7.63 -19.41
N GLU A 22 26.90 -8.09 -20.63
CA GLU A 22 26.20 -7.26 -21.60
C GLU A 22 25.07 -6.53 -20.88
N SER A 23 25.11 -5.20 -20.88
CA SER A 23 24.26 -4.30 -20.09
C SER A 23 22.77 -4.61 -20.20
N ASP A 24 22.39 -5.16 -21.34
CA ASP A 24 21.01 -5.43 -21.72
C ASP A 24 20.46 -6.62 -20.94
N ASN A 25 21.27 -7.67 -20.75
CA ASN A 25 20.90 -8.85 -19.96
C ASN A 25 20.76 -8.53 -18.46
N LEU A 26 21.49 -7.53 -17.95
CA LEU A 26 21.39 -7.09 -16.56
C LEU A 26 20.08 -6.32 -16.30
N SER A 27 19.65 -5.52 -17.28
CA SER A 27 18.41 -4.74 -17.20
C SER A 27 17.19 -5.65 -17.21
N ALA A 28 17.19 -6.65 -18.10
CA ALA A 28 16.18 -7.70 -18.15
C ALA A 28 16.11 -8.49 -16.82
N ALA A 29 17.27 -8.93 -16.30
CA ALA A 29 17.32 -9.63 -15.02
C ALA A 29 16.83 -8.76 -13.85
N ALA A 30 17.08 -7.45 -13.89
CA ALA A 30 16.56 -6.51 -12.89
C ALA A 30 15.04 -6.36 -12.98
N ALA A 31 14.47 -6.33 -14.19
CA ALA A 31 13.02 -6.32 -14.42
C ALA A 31 12.35 -7.62 -13.91
N ASP A 32 12.96 -8.78 -14.15
CA ASP A 32 12.49 -10.08 -13.64
C ASP A 32 12.44 -10.10 -12.11
N VAL A 33 13.54 -9.70 -11.47
CA VAL A 33 13.62 -9.64 -10.00
C VAL A 33 12.65 -8.61 -9.44
N ALA A 34 12.55 -7.44 -10.08
CA ALA A 34 11.66 -6.38 -9.67
C ALA A 34 10.19 -6.78 -9.76
N GLY A 35 9.73 -7.31 -10.89
CA GLY A 35 8.34 -7.71 -11.09
C GLY A 35 7.92 -8.77 -10.06
N LYS A 36 8.74 -9.81 -9.86
CA LYS A 36 8.48 -10.80 -8.80
C LYS A 36 8.40 -10.18 -7.41
N LYS A 37 9.33 -9.27 -7.08
CA LYS A 37 9.36 -8.61 -5.77
C LYS A 37 8.25 -7.59 -5.57
N ILE A 38 7.75 -6.99 -6.64
CA ILE A 38 6.60 -6.06 -6.59
C ILE A 38 5.37 -6.83 -6.11
N CYS A 39 5.06 -8.00 -6.67
CA CYS A 39 3.91 -8.77 -6.23
C CYS A 39 4.06 -9.34 -4.82
N ASP A 40 5.24 -9.84 -4.44
CA ASP A 40 5.54 -10.22 -3.05
C ASP A 40 5.22 -9.07 -2.06
N ARG A 41 5.38 -7.82 -2.50
CA ARG A 41 5.15 -6.63 -1.67
C ARG A 41 3.74 -6.08 -1.75
N LEU A 42 3.03 -6.24 -2.87
CA LEU A 42 1.69 -5.69 -3.09
C LEU A 42 0.59 -6.66 -2.66
N GLN A 43 0.77 -7.95 -2.90
CA GLN A 43 -0.24 -8.95 -2.62
C GLN A 43 -0.56 -9.00 -1.12
N HIS A 44 -1.85 -9.11 -0.80
CA HIS A 44 -2.40 -9.13 0.54
C HIS A 44 -2.12 -7.88 1.37
N ARG A 45 -1.85 -6.74 0.72
CA ARG A 45 -1.76 -5.44 1.39
C ARG A 45 -3.14 -4.85 1.62
N PHE A 46 -3.31 -4.37 2.85
CA PHE A 46 -4.44 -3.58 3.29
C PHE A 46 -4.02 -2.11 3.44
N ARG A 47 -4.77 -1.21 2.81
CA ARG A 47 -4.57 0.23 2.81
C ARG A 47 -5.86 0.90 3.24
N GLY A 48 -5.77 1.94 4.04
CA GLY A 48 -6.96 2.71 4.36
C GLY A 48 -7.39 3.57 3.17
N LEU A 49 -8.70 3.71 2.98
CA LEU A 49 -9.31 4.68 2.08
C LEU A 49 -9.54 5.97 2.85
N GLN A 50 -8.96 7.08 2.39
CA GLN A 50 -9.10 8.38 3.04
C GLN A 50 -10.37 9.09 2.56
N HIS A 51 -10.89 9.92 3.44
CA HIS A 51 -11.95 10.86 3.12
C HIS A 51 -11.62 12.22 3.74
N LYS A 52 -11.75 13.25 2.92
CA LYS A 52 -11.61 14.63 3.35
C LYS A 52 -12.98 15.14 3.80
N LYS A 53 -13.09 15.45 5.09
CA LYS A 53 -14.27 16.04 5.71
C LYS A 53 -14.47 17.48 5.23
N GLU A 54 -15.68 18.01 5.43
CA GLU A 54 -16.02 19.39 5.02
C GLU A 54 -15.12 20.46 5.64
N ASN A 55 -14.67 20.24 6.87
CA ASN A 55 -13.75 21.13 7.58
C ASN A 55 -12.30 21.06 7.04
N GLY A 56 -12.03 20.20 6.07
CA GLY A 56 -10.73 19.99 5.46
C GLY A 56 -9.88 18.89 6.10
N ASP A 57 -10.30 18.33 7.23
CA ASP A 57 -9.59 17.23 7.89
C ASP A 57 -9.69 15.93 7.08
N GLU A 58 -8.63 15.13 7.12
CA GLU A 58 -8.60 13.82 6.47
C GLU A 58 -8.63 12.70 7.51
N ALA A 59 -9.49 11.70 7.26
CA ALA A 59 -9.59 10.49 8.07
C ALA A 59 -9.77 9.25 7.20
N TYR A 60 -9.28 8.10 7.68
CA TYR A 60 -9.52 6.81 7.05
C TYR A 60 -10.90 6.28 7.45
N ILE A 61 -11.74 5.96 6.45
CA ILE A 61 -13.14 5.51 6.62
C ILE A 61 -13.44 4.17 5.93
N GLY A 62 -12.41 3.57 5.33
CA GLY A 62 -12.56 2.33 4.56
C GLY A 62 -11.23 1.61 4.39
N THR A 63 -11.29 0.45 3.77
CA THR A 63 -10.14 -0.42 3.47
C THR A 63 -10.12 -0.75 1.98
N LEU A 64 -8.91 -0.75 1.42
CA LEU A 64 -8.56 -1.29 0.13
C LEU A 64 -7.62 -2.47 0.36
N TRP A 65 -7.87 -3.57 -0.32
CA TRP A 65 -7.18 -4.83 -0.21
C TRP A 65 -6.73 -5.31 -1.58
N ILE A 66 -5.43 -5.38 -1.82
CA ILE A 66 -4.86 -5.98 -3.03
C ILE A 66 -4.86 -7.50 -2.81
N HIS A 67 -5.78 -8.22 -3.44
CA HIS A 67 -5.96 -9.67 -3.20
C HIS A 67 -5.17 -10.55 -4.17
N SER A 68 -4.93 -10.07 -5.40
CA SER A 68 -4.08 -10.71 -6.40
C SER A 68 -3.11 -9.70 -6.99
N CYS A 69 -1.96 -10.22 -7.39
CA CYS A 69 -0.93 -9.49 -8.12
C CYS A 69 -0.17 -10.50 -8.97
N ASP A 70 -0.17 -10.29 -10.27
CA ASP A 70 0.53 -11.13 -11.23
C ASP A 70 1.39 -10.26 -12.14
N VAL A 71 2.53 -10.79 -12.58
CA VAL A 71 3.42 -10.13 -13.54
C VAL A 71 3.63 -11.04 -14.74
N ALA A 72 3.36 -10.50 -15.92
CA ALA A 72 3.71 -11.10 -17.20
C ALA A 72 4.81 -10.28 -17.87
N TYR A 73 5.68 -10.94 -18.63
CA TYR A 73 6.79 -10.32 -19.36
C TYR A 73 6.60 -10.51 -20.85
N ASP A 74 6.96 -9.50 -21.65
CA ASP A 74 7.01 -9.62 -23.10
C ASP A 74 8.37 -10.19 -23.52
N GLU A 75 8.41 -11.45 -23.96
CA GLU A 75 9.65 -12.10 -24.41
C GLU A 75 10.32 -11.38 -25.60
N SER A 76 9.55 -10.59 -26.37
CA SER A 76 10.07 -9.78 -27.48
C SER A 76 10.64 -8.44 -27.01
N GLN A 77 10.33 -7.99 -25.79
CA GLN A 77 10.75 -6.72 -25.19
C GLN A 77 11.23 -6.92 -23.75
N GLN A 78 12.54 -7.10 -23.60
CA GLN A 78 13.19 -7.51 -22.34
C GLN A 78 12.95 -6.61 -21.11
N ASN A 79 12.48 -5.37 -21.28
CA ASN A 79 12.21 -4.44 -20.18
C ASN A 79 10.72 -4.11 -20.02
N THR A 80 9.84 -4.75 -20.78
CA THR A 80 8.40 -4.52 -20.73
C THR A 80 7.74 -5.59 -19.88
N MET A 81 6.91 -5.15 -18.93
CA MET A 81 6.09 -6.04 -18.12
C MET A 81 4.65 -5.55 -18.04
N THR A 82 3.73 -6.49 -17.90
CA THR A 82 2.33 -6.26 -17.56
C THR A 82 2.11 -6.65 -16.11
N LEU A 83 1.65 -5.71 -15.30
CA LEU A 83 1.26 -5.91 -13.91
C LEU A 83 -0.26 -5.98 -13.84
N SER A 84 -0.78 -7.13 -13.41
CA SER A 84 -2.21 -7.38 -13.21
C SER A 84 -2.52 -7.34 -11.72
N LEU A 85 -3.41 -6.46 -11.28
CA LEU A 85 -3.79 -6.29 -9.87
C LEU A 85 -5.29 -6.54 -9.70
N GLY A 86 -5.65 -7.41 -8.76
CA GLY A 86 -7.02 -7.53 -8.28
C GLY A 86 -7.16 -6.86 -6.92
N ILE A 87 -8.11 -5.92 -6.83
CA ILE A 87 -8.30 -5.03 -5.70
C ILE A 87 -9.74 -5.12 -5.23
N ASN A 88 -9.92 -5.42 -3.95
CA ASN A 88 -11.21 -5.31 -3.28
C ASN A 88 -11.18 -4.11 -2.35
N GLY A 89 -12.33 -3.52 -2.08
CA GLY A 89 -12.41 -2.48 -1.07
C GLY A 89 -13.79 -2.32 -0.51
N TRP A 90 -13.83 -1.72 0.68
CA TRP A 90 -15.06 -1.34 1.33
C TRP A 90 -14.91 -0.08 2.14
N ARG A 91 -16.01 0.66 2.28
CA ARG A 91 -16.07 1.91 3.02
C ARG A 91 -17.48 2.17 3.49
N TRP A 92 -17.57 2.87 4.61
CA TRP A 92 -18.82 3.46 5.04
C TRP A 92 -19.20 4.65 4.15
N LEU A 93 -20.48 4.80 3.87
CA LEU A 93 -21.07 5.97 3.25
C LEU A 93 -22.07 6.56 4.25
N ASP A 94 -21.75 7.75 4.75
CA ASP A 94 -22.71 8.60 5.43
C ASP A 94 -23.41 9.46 4.37
N ARG A 95 -24.74 9.50 4.41
CA ARG A 95 -25.56 10.34 3.53
C ARG A 95 -26.55 11.08 4.38
N GLU A 96 -26.61 12.40 4.19
CA GLU A 96 -27.75 13.22 4.58
C GLU A 96 -28.34 13.83 3.30
N LYS A 97 -29.64 13.67 3.07
CA LYS A 97 -30.33 14.33 1.97
C LYS A 97 -31.69 14.84 2.42
N ASP A 98 -31.93 16.11 2.18
CA ASP A 98 -33.27 16.68 2.30
C ASP A 98 -34.10 16.32 1.05
N VAL A 99 -35.14 15.51 1.23
CA VAL A 99 -36.11 15.17 0.17
C VAL A 99 -37.49 15.62 0.63
N LEU A 100 -38.02 16.66 -0.02
CA LEU A 100 -39.34 17.23 0.27
C LEU A 100 -39.48 17.83 1.69
N GLY A 101 -38.39 18.39 2.26
CA GLY A 101 -38.39 18.98 3.60
C GLY A 101 -38.26 17.96 4.72
N ALA A 102 -37.76 16.77 4.39
CA ALA A 102 -37.48 15.69 5.32
C ALA A 102 -36.02 15.24 5.15
N ASP A 103 -35.28 15.29 6.26
CA ASP A 103 -33.91 14.79 6.32
C ASP A 103 -33.93 13.27 6.25
N TYR A 104 -33.41 12.73 5.16
CA TYR A 104 -33.19 11.30 4.96
C TYR A 104 -31.71 11.03 5.16
N SER A 105 -31.38 10.25 6.19
CA SER A 105 -30.03 9.73 6.39
C SER A 105 -30.00 8.24 6.09
N THR A 106 -29.09 7.83 5.20
CA THR A 106 -28.81 6.41 4.94
C THR A 106 -27.35 6.09 5.22
N ASP A 107 -27.19 5.14 6.13
CA ASP A 107 -25.96 4.56 6.60
C ASP A 107 -25.71 3.24 5.83
N GLU A 108 -24.88 3.28 4.79
CA GLU A 108 -24.69 2.15 3.88
C GLU A 108 -23.21 1.77 3.68
N PHE A 109 -22.96 0.48 3.45
CA PHE A 109 -21.65 -0.03 3.09
C PHE A 109 -21.50 -0.15 1.58
N ALA A 110 -20.52 0.55 1.03
CA ALA A 110 -20.08 0.32 -0.34
C ALA A 110 -18.99 -0.76 -0.35
N ARG A 111 -19.17 -1.81 -1.14
CA ARG A 111 -18.12 -2.77 -1.49
C ARG A 111 -17.79 -2.61 -2.98
N PHE A 112 -16.54 -2.80 -3.35
CA PHE A 112 -16.11 -2.72 -4.74
C PHE A 112 -14.96 -3.69 -5.04
N GLU A 113 -14.86 -4.04 -6.31
CA GLU A 113 -13.83 -4.88 -6.91
C GLU A 113 -13.27 -4.12 -8.12
N VAL A 114 -11.95 -4.15 -8.27
CA VAL A 114 -11.23 -3.50 -9.37
C VAL A 114 -10.16 -4.46 -9.86
N ASP A 115 -10.23 -4.82 -11.13
CA ASP A 115 -9.13 -5.49 -11.83
C ASP A 115 -8.40 -4.45 -12.70
N VAL A 116 -7.08 -4.47 -12.66
CA VAL A 116 -6.25 -3.44 -13.27
C VAL A 116 -5.08 -4.10 -13.99
N ASP A 117 -4.94 -3.83 -15.28
CA ASP A 117 -3.79 -4.24 -16.07
C ASP A 117 -2.96 -3.02 -16.47
N LEU A 118 -1.70 -3.02 -16.05
CA LEU A 118 -0.73 -1.98 -16.36
C LEU A 118 0.40 -2.55 -17.20
N THR A 119 0.52 -2.13 -18.45
CA THR A 119 1.68 -2.48 -19.27
C THR A 119 2.67 -1.32 -19.29
N GLY A 120 3.93 -1.59 -18.98
CA GLY A 120 4.95 -0.55 -18.87
C GLY A 120 6.38 -1.05 -18.93
N GLU A 121 7.30 -0.11 -19.13
CA GLU A 121 8.74 -0.34 -19.10
C GLU A 121 9.28 -0.22 -17.67
N VAL A 122 10.19 -1.12 -17.29
CA VAL A 122 10.96 -1.05 -16.06
C VAL A 122 12.32 -0.42 -16.35
N ILE A 123 12.53 0.77 -15.80
CA ILE A 123 13.81 1.48 -15.88
C ILE A 123 14.49 1.31 -14.53
N THR A 124 15.76 0.91 -14.54
CA THR A 124 16.54 0.74 -13.31
C THR A 124 17.83 1.53 -13.37
N GLN A 125 18.27 2.00 -12.20
CA GLN A 125 19.55 2.66 -12.05
C GLN A 125 20.19 2.26 -10.74
N TYR A 126 21.38 1.69 -10.83
CA TYR A 126 22.15 1.25 -9.68
C TYR A 126 23.33 2.20 -9.43
N GLU A 127 23.51 2.61 -8.18
CA GLU A 127 24.66 3.38 -7.71
C GLU A 127 25.62 2.44 -6.95
N PRO A 128 26.73 1.99 -7.55
CA PRO A 128 27.59 0.98 -6.94
C PRO A 128 28.29 1.44 -5.66
N GLN A 129 28.59 2.74 -5.56
CA GLN A 129 29.31 3.32 -4.42
C GLN A 129 28.45 3.34 -3.15
N SER A 130 27.19 3.71 -3.28
CA SER A 130 26.20 3.75 -2.18
C SER A 130 25.43 2.44 -2.03
N LYS A 131 25.57 1.50 -2.99
CA LYS A 131 24.77 0.29 -3.14
C LYS A 131 23.28 0.59 -3.05
N ARG A 132 22.83 1.52 -3.88
CA ARG A 132 21.42 1.92 -3.98
C ARG A 132 20.87 1.59 -5.36
N LEU A 133 19.67 1.03 -5.40
CA LEU A 133 18.93 0.80 -6.64
C LEU A 133 17.72 1.72 -6.66
N ALA A 134 17.54 2.46 -7.75
CA ALA A 134 16.31 3.12 -8.09
C ALA A 134 15.63 2.36 -9.25
N LEU A 135 14.31 2.29 -9.20
CA LEU A 135 13.46 1.65 -10.17
C LEU A 135 12.29 2.57 -10.50
N TRP A 136 11.94 2.65 -11.77
CA TRP A 136 10.73 3.30 -12.26
C TRP A 136 9.97 2.34 -13.14
N PHE A 137 8.67 2.26 -12.91
CA PHE A 137 7.73 1.68 -13.85
C PHE A 137 7.08 2.81 -14.64
N LYS A 138 7.24 2.77 -15.96
CA LYS A 138 6.69 3.75 -16.89
C LYS A 138 5.59 3.10 -17.71
N PRO A 139 4.31 3.42 -17.45
CA PRO A 139 3.21 2.92 -18.28
C PRO A 139 3.44 3.29 -19.75
N LEU A 140 3.27 2.31 -20.63
CA LEU A 140 3.36 2.49 -22.09
C LEU A 140 2.03 2.93 -22.69
N ASN A 141 0.93 2.48 -22.08
CA ASN A 141 -0.44 2.79 -22.46
C ASN A 141 -1.24 3.20 -21.22
N SER A 142 -2.44 3.73 -21.44
CA SER A 142 -3.41 3.89 -20.35
C SER A 142 -3.70 2.52 -19.71
N PRO A 143 -3.83 2.44 -18.38
CA PRO A 143 -4.21 1.19 -17.71
C PRO A 143 -5.58 0.70 -18.19
N GLU A 144 -5.74 -0.61 -18.31
CA GLU A 144 -7.05 -1.23 -18.50
C GLU A 144 -7.65 -1.49 -17.11
N VAL A 145 -8.89 -1.05 -16.88
CA VAL A 145 -9.55 -1.12 -15.58
C VAL A 145 -10.94 -1.73 -15.74
N ASP A 146 -11.22 -2.80 -15.01
CA ASP A 146 -12.58 -3.34 -14.84
C ASP A 146 -13.03 -3.04 -13.40
N PHE A 147 -14.09 -2.25 -13.26
CA PHE A 147 -14.60 -1.81 -11.96
C PHE A 147 -16.01 -2.32 -11.71
N LYS A 148 -16.21 -3.00 -10.58
CA LYS A 148 -17.50 -3.54 -10.13
C LYS A 148 -17.83 -3.04 -8.73
N ALA A 149 -19.03 -2.50 -8.53
CA ALA A 149 -19.54 -2.17 -7.19
C ALA A 149 -20.57 -3.22 -6.75
N SER A 150 -20.62 -3.52 -5.44
CA SER A 150 -21.60 -4.43 -4.84
C SER A 150 -22.15 -3.89 -3.50
N GLY A 151 -23.44 -4.17 -3.24
CA GLY A 151 -24.17 -3.79 -2.03
C GLY A 151 -25.69 -3.75 -2.27
N ASP A 152 -26.49 -4.07 -1.26
CA ASP A 152 -27.96 -3.86 -1.26
C ASP A 152 -28.24 -2.37 -1.11
N VAL A 153 -28.01 -1.62 -2.19
CA VAL A 153 -28.40 -0.22 -2.28
C VAL A 153 -29.63 -0.19 -3.15
N ASP A 154 -30.77 0.13 -2.55
CA ASP A 154 -32.07 0.18 -3.23
C ASP A 154 -31.95 1.07 -4.48
N ILE A 155 -31.98 0.45 -5.66
CA ILE A 155 -31.53 1.00 -6.96
C ILE A 155 -32.56 1.98 -7.54
N ASP A 156 -33.54 2.42 -6.77
CA ASP A 156 -34.61 3.28 -7.29
C ASP A 156 -34.21 4.75 -7.49
N LYS A 157 -32.95 5.17 -7.24
CA LYS A 157 -32.51 6.57 -7.45
C LYS A 157 -31.09 6.72 -8.02
N GLU A 158 -31.06 6.79 -9.35
CA GLU A 158 -29.96 6.94 -10.33
C GLU A 158 -28.94 8.10 -10.14
N SER A 159 -28.47 8.49 -8.94
CA SER A 159 -27.71 9.77 -8.78
C SER A 159 -26.47 9.80 -7.85
N MET A 160 -26.00 8.70 -7.22
CA MET A 160 -25.44 8.84 -5.84
C MET A 160 -24.09 8.20 -5.44
N TRP A 161 -23.27 7.67 -6.34
CA TRP A 161 -21.93 7.06 -6.03
C TRP A 161 -20.66 7.93 -6.25
N GLY A 162 -20.78 9.27 -6.36
CA GLY A 162 -19.69 10.27 -6.57
C GLY A 162 -18.51 10.13 -5.64
N SER A 163 -18.84 9.94 -4.39
CA SER A 163 -17.90 9.97 -3.30
C SER A 163 -17.21 8.62 -3.11
N ALA A 164 -17.86 7.50 -3.43
CA ALA A 164 -17.38 6.12 -3.24
C ALA A 164 -16.01 5.88 -3.87
N LEU A 165 -15.91 6.31 -5.12
CA LEU A 165 -14.74 6.15 -5.98
C LEU A 165 -13.68 7.25 -5.81
N ALA A 166 -14.06 8.41 -5.28
CA ALA A 166 -13.09 9.38 -4.79
C ALA A 166 -12.21 8.76 -3.68
N GLY A 167 -12.71 7.78 -2.92
CA GLY A 167 -11.97 7.03 -1.92
C GLY A 167 -10.82 6.20 -2.49
N ALA A 168 -11.04 5.45 -3.58
CA ALA A 168 -9.96 4.72 -4.26
C ALA A 168 -8.93 5.68 -4.89
N ALA A 169 -9.40 6.83 -5.39
CA ALA A 169 -8.55 7.92 -5.87
C ALA A 169 -7.84 8.72 -4.75
N THR A 170 -8.30 8.66 -3.48
CA THR A 170 -7.65 9.37 -2.36
C THR A 170 -6.28 8.82 -1.97
N LEU A 171 -5.85 7.69 -2.54
CA LEU A 171 -4.44 7.32 -2.52
C LEU A 171 -3.53 8.43 -3.12
N VAL A 172 -4.09 9.41 -3.86
CA VAL A 172 -3.32 10.48 -4.54
C VAL A 172 -3.97 11.88 -4.56
N GLY A 173 -4.82 12.22 -3.58
CA GLY A 173 -5.16 13.61 -3.25
C GLY A 173 -6.20 14.32 -4.14
N GLN A 174 -7.24 14.84 -3.46
CA GLN A 174 -8.33 15.75 -3.87
C GLN A 174 -9.71 15.16 -4.24
N SER A 175 -10.74 15.80 -3.66
CA SER A 175 -12.18 15.50 -3.67
C SER A 175 -12.91 16.20 -4.83
N PRO A 176 -14.02 15.63 -5.37
CA PRO A 176 -15.24 16.44 -5.53
C PRO A 176 -16.60 15.69 -5.56
N ASP A 177 -17.63 16.54 -5.51
CA ASP A 177 -19.09 16.33 -5.52
C ASP A 177 -19.73 15.73 -6.79
N THR A 178 -20.89 15.10 -6.52
CA THR A 178 -22.10 14.75 -7.32
C THR A 178 -22.01 14.12 -8.73
N ILE A 179 -22.98 13.22 -9.00
CA ILE A 179 -23.55 12.72 -10.29
C ILE A 179 -23.51 11.18 -10.45
N ALA A 180 -24.71 10.57 -10.58
CA ALA A 180 -25.20 9.33 -11.28
C ALA A 180 -24.28 8.18 -11.78
N ASP A 181 -24.74 6.95 -11.55
CA ASP A 181 -24.01 5.67 -11.45
C ASP A 181 -23.14 5.28 -12.66
N GLU A 182 -23.57 5.51 -13.90
CA GLU A 182 -22.72 5.28 -15.09
C GLU A 182 -21.52 6.25 -15.14
N LYS A 183 -21.72 7.51 -14.71
CA LYS A 183 -20.63 8.50 -14.65
C LYS A 183 -19.70 8.26 -13.46
N LEU A 184 -19.99 7.28 -12.61
CA LEU A 184 -19.29 7.07 -11.35
C LEU A 184 -18.23 6.01 -11.47
N ALA A 185 -18.59 4.82 -11.96
CA ALA A 185 -17.61 3.88 -12.47
C ALA A 185 -16.64 4.63 -13.38
N GLN A 186 -17.16 5.39 -14.37
CA GLN A 186 -16.34 6.19 -15.29
C GLN A 186 -15.46 7.24 -14.59
N LYS A 187 -15.96 8.05 -13.64
CA LYS A 187 -15.13 9.06 -12.95
C LYS A 187 -14.11 8.44 -11.99
N GLY A 188 -14.47 7.34 -11.34
CA GLY A 188 -13.61 6.60 -10.42
C GLY A 188 -12.48 5.91 -11.15
N GLU A 189 -12.85 5.16 -12.18
CA GLU A 189 -11.97 4.57 -13.18
C GLU A 189 -11.05 5.65 -13.75
N GLN A 190 -11.59 6.77 -14.26
CA GLN A 190 -10.76 7.83 -14.83
C GLN A 190 -9.74 8.39 -13.83
N ARG A 191 -10.12 8.68 -12.58
CA ARG A 191 -9.15 9.19 -11.59
C ARG A 191 -8.10 8.17 -11.20
N PHE A 192 -8.52 6.92 -11.04
CA PHE A 192 -7.62 5.83 -10.73
C PHE A 192 -6.64 5.61 -11.90
N MET A 193 -7.14 5.61 -13.14
CA MET A 193 -6.36 5.59 -14.38
C MET A 193 -5.39 6.76 -14.45
N ASP A 194 -5.85 8.00 -14.27
CA ASP A 194 -5.02 9.21 -14.35
C ASP A 194 -3.82 9.11 -13.40
N LYS A 195 -4.04 8.56 -12.20
CA LYS A 195 -3.02 8.42 -11.18
C LYS A 195 -2.05 7.28 -11.40
N ILE A 196 -2.55 6.15 -11.87
CA ILE A 196 -1.71 5.01 -12.21
C ILE A 196 -0.93 5.25 -13.51
N ALA A 197 -1.48 6.05 -14.43
CA ALA A 197 -0.82 6.46 -15.66
C ALA A 197 0.45 7.30 -15.40
N GLU A 198 0.58 7.92 -14.22
CA GLU A 198 1.84 8.57 -13.81
C GLU A 198 2.97 7.55 -13.54
N GLY A 199 2.65 6.26 -13.42
CA GLY A 199 3.59 5.20 -13.08
C GLY A 199 3.91 5.15 -11.59
N PHE A 200 4.94 4.38 -11.24
CA PHE A 200 5.44 4.32 -9.88
C PHE A 200 6.95 4.18 -9.86
N SER A 201 7.55 4.49 -8.72
CA SER A 201 8.98 4.41 -8.51
C SER A 201 9.29 3.81 -7.15
N ALA A 202 10.43 3.16 -7.04
CA ALA A 202 10.94 2.61 -5.81
C ALA A 202 12.44 2.79 -5.73
N ALA A 203 12.95 2.98 -4.51
CA ALA A 203 14.38 2.91 -4.25
C ALA A 203 14.69 2.01 -3.07
N ILE A 204 15.83 1.35 -3.16
CA ILE A 204 16.31 0.36 -2.21
C ILE A 204 17.74 0.74 -1.84
N ASP A 205 18.02 0.82 -0.55
CA ASP A 205 19.37 0.90 0.00
C ASP A 205 19.76 -0.51 0.47
N PHE A 206 20.66 -1.18 -0.26
CA PHE A 206 21.02 -2.56 0.07
C PHE A 206 21.80 -2.67 1.38
N CYS A 207 22.47 -1.61 1.82
CA CYS A 207 23.25 -1.59 3.06
C CYS A 207 22.36 -1.53 4.30
N SER A 208 21.31 -0.72 4.24
CA SER A 208 20.37 -0.57 5.36
C SER A 208 19.14 -1.44 5.22
N GLY A 209 18.85 -2.00 4.05
CA GLY A 209 17.61 -2.72 3.76
C GLY A 209 16.37 -1.82 3.64
N LYS A 210 16.56 -0.50 3.68
CA LYS A 210 15.47 0.47 3.54
C LYS A 210 14.92 0.47 2.12
N VAL A 211 13.61 0.60 2.03
CA VAL A 211 12.88 0.72 0.77
C VAL A 211 11.97 1.94 0.87
N VAL A 212 11.97 2.77 -0.17
CA VAL A 212 10.99 3.84 -0.37
C VAL A 212 10.26 3.59 -1.68
N SER A 213 8.97 3.90 -1.73
CA SER A 213 8.14 3.71 -2.93
C SER A 213 7.17 4.88 -3.07
N GLU A 214 6.97 5.34 -4.29
CA GLU A 214 6.14 6.49 -4.63
C GLU A 214 5.38 6.28 -5.92
N LEU A 215 4.24 6.97 -6.02
CA LEU A 215 3.56 7.13 -7.29
C LEU A 215 4.23 8.25 -8.09
N GLY A 216 4.16 8.12 -9.41
CA GLY A 216 4.81 9.00 -10.36
C GLY A 216 6.28 8.68 -10.61
N GLN A 217 6.93 9.58 -11.34
CA GLN A 217 8.32 9.44 -11.78
C GLN A 217 9.20 10.59 -11.24
N PRO A 218 9.46 10.64 -9.92
CA PRO A 218 10.44 11.57 -9.38
C PRO A 218 11.81 11.31 -10.01
N ASP A 219 12.61 12.36 -10.18
CA ASP A 219 14.01 12.17 -10.58
C ASP A 219 14.77 11.34 -9.55
N GLN A 220 15.86 10.71 -10.00
CA GLN A 220 16.71 9.85 -9.19
C GLN A 220 17.16 10.50 -7.89
N LYS A 221 17.60 11.76 -7.92
CA LYS A 221 18.13 12.44 -6.74
C LYS A 221 17.05 12.62 -5.69
N LYS A 222 15.85 13.01 -6.10
CA LYS A 222 14.69 13.15 -5.22
C LYS A 222 14.27 11.82 -4.61
N LEU A 223 14.23 10.75 -5.41
CA LEU A 223 13.83 9.42 -4.96
C LEU A 223 14.86 8.83 -3.98
N LEU A 224 16.14 8.83 -4.36
CA LEU A 224 17.22 8.28 -3.53
C LEU A 224 17.43 9.08 -2.24
N GLY A 225 17.27 10.41 -2.28
CA GLY A 225 17.39 11.25 -1.09
C GLY A 225 16.37 10.92 0.01
N LYS A 226 15.28 10.22 -0.32
CA LYS A 226 14.30 9.77 0.68
C LYS A 226 14.75 8.56 1.49
N LEU A 227 15.74 7.80 1.02
CA LEU A 227 16.36 6.72 1.80
C LEU A 227 17.15 7.27 2.99
N ASP A 228 17.64 8.51 2.88
CA ASP A 228 18.40 9.19 3.93
C ASP A 228 17.51 9.82 5.00
N THR A 229 16.24 10.08 4.68
CA THR A 229 15.27 10.63 5.64
C THR A 229 14.86 9.56 6.64
N LYS A 230 15.05 9.83 7.93
CA LYS A 230 14.49 8.99 8.99
C LYS A 230 12.97 9.11 8.95
N GLN A 231 12.29 8.08 8.46
CA GLN A 231 10.83 8.04 8.50
C GLN A 231 10.38 7.88 9.94
N THR A 232 9.81 8.94 10.52
CA THR A 232 9.07 8.85 11.76
C THR A 232 7.65 8.42 11.44
N PRO A 233 7.11 7.33 12.02
CA PRO A 233 5.74 6.94 11.77
C PRO A 233 4.77 8.04 12.24
N ASP A 234 4.04 8.61 11.29
CA ASP A 234 3.02 9.61 11.57
C ASP A 234 1.72 8.97 12.06
N PHE A 235 1.00 9.70 12.89
CA PHE A 235 -0.34 9.31 13.32
C PHE A 235 -1.33 9.46 12.16
N LYS A 236 -2.10 8.40 11.93
CA LYS A 236 -3.18 8.31 10.96
C LYS A 236 -4.50 8.54 11.68
N ASN A 237 -5.29 9.52 11.23
CA ASN A 237 -6.64 9.74 11.76
C ASN A 237 -7.60 8.69 11.19
N VAL A 238 -8.39 8.05 12.03
CA VAL A 238 -9.39 7.06 11.66
C VAL A 238 -10.75 7.54 12.14
N ASP A 239 -11.75 7.35 11.29
CA ASP A 239 -13.15 7.55 11.61
C ASP A 239 -13.88 6.23 11.31
N LEU A 240 -14.08 5.45 12.37
CA LEU A 240 -14.61 4.10 12.30
C LEU A 240 -16.12 4.13 12.52
N ALA A 241 -16.86 3.87 11.45
CA ALA A 241 -18.32 3.78 11.49
C ALA A 241 -18.83 2.60 12.36
N PRO A 242 -20.11 2.62 12.79
CA PRO A 242 -20.82 1.48 13.37
C PRO A 242 -20.72 0.19 12.54
N SER A 243 -20.67 -0.97 13.22
CA SER A 243 -20.67 -2.31 12.60
C SER A 243 -19.67 -2.55 11.47
N THR A 244 -18.56 -1.80 11.45
CA THR A 244 -17.53 -1.88 10.40
C THR A 244 -16.22 -2.43 10.96
N PHE A 245 -15.30 -2.77 10.06
CA PHE A 245 -13.91 -2.92 10.41
C PHE A 245 -12.98 -2.35 9.35
N LEU A 246 -11.79 -1.95 9.79
CA LEU A 246 -10.72 -1.44 8.96
C LEU A 246 -9.48 -2.31 9.15
N LEU A 247 -8.78 -2.57 8.04
CA LEU A 247 -7.53 -3.31 8.02
C LEU A 247 -6.40 -2.44 7.46
N PHE A 248 -5.23 -2.53 8.09
CA PHE A 248 -4.02 -1.84 7.65
C PHE A 248 -2.82 -2.77 7.76
N GLY A 249 -1.99 -2.85 6.71
CA GLY A 249 -0.76 -3.65 6.73
C GLY A 249 -0.57 -4.49 5.46
N PRO A 250 0.10 -5.66 5.54
CA PRO A 250 0.79 -6.17 6.72
C PRO A 250 1.94 -5.29 7.22
N TYR A 251 2.35 -5.56 8.46
CA TYR A 251 3.47 -5.00 9.19
C TYR A 251 4.35 -6.15 9.72
N GLY A 252 5.58 -5.85 10.10
CA GLY A 252 6.47 -6.82 10.78
C GLY A 252 7.06 -7.88 9.87
N GLU A 253 7.04 -7.68 8.54
CA GLU A 253 7.79 -8.53 7.60
C GLU A 253 9.29 -8.58 7.91
N GLN A 254 9.82 -7.53 8.54
CA GLN A 254 11.24 -7.39 8.86
C GLN A 254 11.54 -7.45 10.36
N SER A 255 10.49 -7.42 11.21
CA SER A 255 10.59 -7.22 12.64
C SER A 255 9.47 -7.92 13.40
N PRO A 256 9.79 -8.77 14.38
CA PRO A 256 8.78 -9.35 15.27
C PRO A 256 8.29 -8.35 16.33
N ALA A 257 8.98 -7.22 16.52
CA ALA A 257 8.75 -6.27 17.61
C ALA A 257 7.93 -5.05 17.15
N LEU A 258 6.66 -5.28 16.88
CA LEU A 258 5.74 -4.21 16.50
C LEU A 258 5.04 -3.58 17.69
N ASN A 259 4.95 -2.24 17.65
CA ASN A 259 4.17 -1.46 18.59
C ASN A 259 3.09 -0.66 17.86
N LEU A 260 1.82 -1.05 18.06
CA LEU A 260 0.67 -0.28 17.61
C LEU A 260 0.33 0.75 18.70
N VAL A 261 0.48 2.04 18.38
CA VAL A 261 0.19 3.14 19.30
C VAL A 261 -1.12 3.79 18.90
N LEU A 262 -2.08 3.84 19.81
CA LEU A 262 -3.39 4.46 19.64
C LEU A 262 -3.45 5.73 20.48
N ARG A 263 -4.01 6.80 19.90
CA ARG A 263 -4.38 8.02 20.60
C ARG A 263 -5.87 8.20 20.47
N GLN A 264 -6.57 8.18 21.60
CA GLN A 264 -8.02 8.28 21.66
C GLN A 264 -8.40 9.63 22.26
N ASP A 265 -9.38 10.29 21.66
CA ASP A 265 -9.89 11.55 22.20
C ASP A 265 -10.93 11.31 23.32
N LYS A 266 -11.62 10.14 23.33
CA LYS A 266 -12.57 9.67 24.37
C LYS A 266 -12.50 8.14 24.52
N SER A 267 -13.08 7.56 25.58
CA SER A 267 -13.11 6.10 25.77
C SER A 267 -14.03 5.44 24.75
N ASP A 268 -13.48 4.61 23.86
CA ASP A 268 -14.18 4.28 22.62
C ASP A 268 -14.77 2.88 22.53
N ASN A 269 -15.91 2.82 21.86
CA ASN A 269 -16.72 1.65 21.55
C ASN A 269 -16.16 0.85 20.34
N PHE A 270 -14.85 0.58 20.31
CA PHE A 270 -14.26 -0.27 19.28
C PHE A 270 -13.18 -1.19 19.85
N GLN A 271 -12.89 -2.25 19.11
CA GLN A 271 -11.84 -3.19 19.40
C GLN A 271 -10.68 -2.96 18.44
N SER A 272 -9.46 -2.92 18.98
CA SER A 272 -8.23 -2.96 18.21
C SER A 272 -7.55 -4.31 18.40
N LYS A 273 -7.11 -4.92 17.30
CA LYS A 273 -6.43 -6.23 17.29
C LYS A 273 -5.25 -6.18 16.31
N LEU A 274 -4.21 -6.95 16.60
CA LEU A 274 -3.24 -7.40 15.58
C LEU A 274 -3.64 -8.82 15.19
N VAL A 275 -3.74 -9.09 13.89
CA VAL A 275 -4.11 -10.40 13.34
C VAL A 275 -3.09 -10.82 12.28
N CYS A 276 -2.82 -12.12 12.12
CA CYS A 276 -1.95 -12.59 11.04
C CYS A 276 -2.57 -12.28 9.66
N VAL A 277 -1.73 -12.09 8.64
CA VAL A 277 -2.18 -11.79 7.27
C VAL A 277 -3.21 -12.81 6.75
N ASP A 278 -2.96 -14.10 6.96
CA ASP A 278 -3.85 -15.15 6.46
C ASP A 278 -5.26 -15.05 7.05
N ASP A 279 -5.36 -14.67 8.33
CA ASP A 279 -6.64 -14.49 9.00
C ASP A 279 -7.32 -13.18 8.57
N ALA A 280 -6.55 -12.11 8.35
CA ALA A 280 -7.04 -10.88 7.74
C ALA A 280 -7.57 -11.10 6.31
N VAL A 281 -6.93 -11.96 5.52
CA VAL A 281 -7.38 -12.34 4.18
C VAL A 281 -8.68 -13.13 4.24
N LYS A 282 -8.81 -14.12 5.14
CA LYS A 282 -10.07 -14.86 5.35
C LYS A 282 -11.21 -13.91 5.74
N LEU A 283 -10.91 -12.99 6.65
CA LEU A 283 -11.83 -11.94 7.11
C LEU A 283 -12.30 -11.06 5.94
N ALA A 284 -11.37 -10.55 5.14
CA ALA A 284 -11.69 -9.71 3.99
C ALA A 284 -12.52 -10.46 2.94
N LYS A 285 -12.17 -11.71 2.62
CA LYS A 285 -12.98 -12.56 1.71
C LYS A 285 -14.41 -12.75 2.21
N ALA A 286 -14.58 -13.10 3.49
CA ALA A 286 -15.90 -13.30 4.07
C ALA A 286 -16.74 -12.01 4.04
N TYR A 287 -16.12 -10.86 4.31
CA TYR A 287 -16.80 -9.58 4.25
C TYR A 287 -17.20 -9.19 2.82
N MET A 288 -16.32 -9.37 1.84
CA MET A 288 -16.61 -9.10 0.42
C MET A 288 -17.71 -10.02 -0.12
N ALA A 289 -17.82 -11.25 0.38
CA ALA A 289 -18.87 -12.20 0.00
C ALA A 289 -20.27 -11.88 0.57
N GLY A 290 -20.45 -10.73 1.24
CA GLY A 290 -21.75 -10.30 1.75
C GLY A 290 -22.05 -10.71 3.19
N SER A 291 -21.05 -11.08 3.98
CA SER A 291 -21.28 -11.26 5.42
C SER A 291 -21.49 -9.89 6.08
N ASP A 292 -22.73 -9.56 6.45
CA ASP A 292 -23.11 -8.29 7.10
C ASP A 292 -22.62 -8.16 8.56
N ARG A 293 -21.77 -9.09 8.99
CA ARG A 293 -21.27 -9.17 10.35
C ARG A 293 -19.76 -9.16 10.28
N THR A 294 -19.11 -8.25 10.99
CA THR A 294 -17.68 -8.37 11.32
C THR A 294 -17.47 -9.76 11.95
N PRO A 295 -16.77 -10.69 11.27
CA PRO A 295 -16.43 -12.00 11.82
C PRO A 295 -15.62 -11.85 13.11
N ASP A 296 -15.82 -12.76 14.06
CA ASP A 296 -14.89 -12.85 15.19
C ASP A 296 -13.61 -13.52 14.72
N VAL A 297 -12.48 -12.88 15.00
CA VAL A 297 -11.15 -13.34 14.58
C VAL A 297 -10.26 -13.46 15.81
N PRO A 298 -9.54 -14.59 15.96
CA PRO A 298 -8.53 -14.74 17.00
C PRO A 298 -7.52 -13.60 16.92
N SER A 299 -7.40 -12.82 18.00
CA SER A 299 -6.35 -11.82 18.11
C SER A 299 -5.02 -12.48 18.45
N VAL A 300 -3.93 -11.93 17.94
CA VAL A 300 -2.61 -12.20 18.54
C VAL A 300 -2.61 -11.67 19.97
N GLU A 301 -2.00 -12.39 20.90
CA GLU A 301 -1.84 -11.89 22.28
C GLU A 301 -1.03 -10.59 22.30
N MET A 302 -1.64 -9.53 22.84
CA MET A 302 -1.02 -8.22 22.95
C MET A 302 -0.77 -7.86 24.41
N ILE A 303 0.41 -7.31 24.68
CA ILE A 303 0.69 -6.63 25.94
C ILE A 303 0.22 -5.18 25.76
N ARG A 304 -0.80 -4.81 26.53
CA ARG A 304 -1.29 -3.43 26.60
C ARG A 304 -0.47 -2.65 27.63
N LYS A 305 0.00 -1.47 27.24
CA LYS A 305 0.61 -0.48 28.14
C LYS A 305 -0.04 0.86 27.89
N ASP A 306 -0.62 1.45 28.93
CA ASP A 306 -1.15 2.80 28.87
C ASP A 306 -0.01 3.77 29.24
N ALA A 307 0.24 4.76 28.37
CA ALA A 307 1.27 5.77 28.59
C ALA A 307 0.69 6.98 29.35
N GLU A 308 1.54 7.72 30.04
CA GLU A 308 1.14 8.91 30.84
C GLU A 308 0.47 10.01 30.02
N ASN A 309 0.75 10.06 28.71
CA ASN A 309 0.16 11.02 27.77
C ASN A 309 -1.21 10.57 27.20
N GLY A 310 -1.77 9.46 27.68
CA GLY A 310 -3.03 8.90 27.20
C GLY A 310 -2.91 8.02 25.95
N ASP A 311 -1.70 7.83 25.40
CA ASP A 311 -1.49 6.90 24.30
C ASP A 311 -1.57 5.44 24.82
N ILE A 312 -2.21 4.56 24.05
CA ILE A 312 -2.29 3.12 24.34
C ILE A 312 -1.32 2.41 23.40
N SER A 313 -0.34 1.73 23.97
CA SER A 313 0.62 0.89 23.24
C SER A 313 0.18 -0.56 23.30
N LEU A 314 0.05 -1.18 22.13
CA LEU A 314 -0.22 -2.60 21.95
C LEU A 314 1.01 -3.24 21.33
N THR A 315 1.75 -3.99 22.16
CA THR A 315 2.95 -4.71 21.72
C THR A 315 2.60 -6.18 21.52
N GLY A 316 2.84 -6.72 20.33
CA GLY A 316 2.70 -8.15 20.09
C GLY A 316 3.80 -8.94 20.84
N LYS A 317 3.46 -10.08 21.45
CA LYS A 317 4.48 -11.07 21.83
C LYS A 317 5.13 -11.62 20.55
N SER A 318 6.42 -11.99 20.59
CA SER A 318 7.18 -12.57 19.47
C SER A 318 6.30 -13.29 18.45
N GLN A 319 6.15 -12.70 17.26
CA GLN A 319 5.18 -13.17 16.26
C GLN A 319 5.88 -13.99 15.17
N ASN A 320 5.24 -15.09 14.76
CA ASN A 320 5.71 -15.95 13.67
C ASN A 320 5.08 -15.60 12.31
N CYS A 321 4.30 -14.52 12.23
CA CYS A 321 3.60 -14.08 11.02
C CYS A 321 3.71 -12.56 10.86
N PRO A 322 3.69 -12.02 9.62
CA PRO A 322 3.37 -10.61 9.42
C PRO A 322 1.93 -10.33 9.87
N VAL A 323 1.67 -9.12 10.37
CA VAL A 323 0.38 -8.77 10.96
C VAL A 323 -0.31 -7.59 10.33
N VAL A 324 -1.62 -7.60 10.42
CA VAL A 324 -2.51 -6.54 10.01
C VAL A 324 -3.11 -5.91 11.27
N ALA A 325 -3.06 -4.58 11.34
CA ALA A 325 -3.80 -3.85 12.35
C ALA A 325 -5.28 -3.82 11.95
N MET A 326 -6.12 -4.33 12.85
CA MET A 326 -7.56 -4.39 12.69
C MET A 326 -8.23 -3.50 13.72
N PHE A 327 -9.18 -2.68 13.25
CA PHE A 327 -10.06 -1.88 14.08
C PHE A 327 -11.50 -2.24 13.75
N ALA A 328 -12.30 -2.59 14.74
CA ALA A 328 -13.67 -3.05 14.53
C ALA A 328 -14.62 -2.46 15.57
N SER A 329 -15.77 -1.97 15.13
CA SER A 329 -16.84 -1.56 16.04
C SER A 329 -17.79 -2.74 16.31
N ASP A 330 -18.28 -2.83 17.55
CA ASP A 330 -19.29 -3.83 17.90
C ASP A 330 -20.63 -3.43 17.24
N LYS A 331 -21.46 -4.42 16.89
CA LYS A 331 -22.77 -4.22 16.27
C LYS A 331 -23.73 -3.38 17.11
N ASN A 332 -23.53 -3.37 18.43
CA ASN A 332 -24.35 -2.60 19.35
C ASN A 332 -23.96 -1.11 19.40
N VAL A 333 -22.86 -0.74 18.75
CA VAL A 333 -22.31 0.61 18.74
C VAL A 333 -22.96 1.39 17.62
N LYS A 334 -23.64 2.48 17.98
CA LYS A 334 -24.36 3.34 17.03
C LYS A 334 -23.62 4.63 16.67
N LYS A 335 -22.46 4.86 17.27
CA LYS A 335 -21.68 6.09 17.06
C LYS A 335 -20.36 5.76 16.42
N HIS A 336 -19.90 6.67 15.58
CA HIS A 336 -18.55 6.65 15.05
C HIS A 336 -17.52 6.69 16.18
N ALA A 337 -16.40 6.00 15.98
CA ALA A 337 -15.22 6.11 16.83
C ALA A 337 -14.12 6.84 16.06
N ALA A 338 -13.72 8.00 16.60
CA ALA A 338 -12.63 8.81 16.05
C ALA A 338 -11.38 8.61 16.90
N PHE A 339 -10.29 8.17 16.28
CA PHE A 339 -9.02 7.96 16.97
C PHE A 339 -7.85 8.16 16.00
N LYS A 340 -6.64 8.19 16.54
CA LYS A 340 -5.41 8.17 15.73
C LYS A 340 -4.61 6.93 16.03
N PHE A 341 -3.93 6.38 15.02
CA PHE A 341 -3.00 5.29 15.24
C PHE A 341 -1.71 5.46 14.46
N LYS A 342 -0.63 4.87 14.96
CA LYS A 342 0.59 4.64 14.21
C LYS A 342 1.14 3.25 14.53
N VAL A 343 1.83 2.65 13.58
CA VAL A 343 2.57 1.42 13.79
C VAL A 343 4.04 1.76 13.81
N GLN A 344 4.70 1.46 14.92
CA GLN A 344 6.13 1.61 15.08
C GLN A 344 6.77 0.24 14.91
N ASP A 345 7.63 0.14 13.91
CA ASP A 345 8.62 -0.91 13.84
C ASP A 345 9.84 -0.46 14.64
N ASN A 346 10.20 -1.24 15.67
CA ASN A 346 11.30 -0.88 16.56
C ASN A 346 12.66 -1.40 16.06
N ASP A 347 12.66 -2.29 15.06
CA ASP A 347 13.89 -2.83 14.50
C ASP A 347 14.26 -2.07 13.23
N ASP A 348 15.56 -1.81 13.05
CA ASP A 348 16.06 -1.34 11.77
C ASP A 348 15.89 -2.46 10.71
N PRO A 349 15.56 -2.11 9.46
CA PRO A 349 15.50 -3.09 8.38
C PRO A 349 16.81 -3.88 8.29
N LYS A 350 16.71 -5.18 7.98
CA LYS A 350 17.90 -6.01 7.84
C LYS A 350 18.65 -5.64 6.56
N PRO A 351 19.98 -5.42 6.62
CA PRO A 351 20.81 -5.25 5.43
C PRO A 351 20.58 -6.36 4.41
N LEU A 352 20.48 -5.99 3.14
CA LEU A 352 20.39 -6.92 2.02
C LEU A 352 21.76 -7.26 1.43
N ALA A 353 22.78 -6.45 1.75
CA ALA A 353 24.17 -6.67 1.36
C ALA A 353 25.11 -6.25 2.50
N VAL A 354 26.29 -6.87 2.54
CA VAL A 354 27.38 -6.42 3.41
C VAL A 354 27.96 -5.14 2.85
N CYS A 355 28.01 -4.07 3.64
CA CYS A 355 28.62 -2.81 3.27
C CYS A 355 29.79 -2.52 4.20
N ASN A 356 30.96 -2.31 3.59
CA ASN A 356 32.23 -2.05 4.27
C ASN A 356 32.57 -0.56 4.17
#